data_AF-A0A815M5W6-F1
#
_entry.id   AF-A0A815M5W6-F1
#
_cell.length_a   1.000
_cell.length_b   1.000
_cell.length_c   1.000
_cell.angle_alpha   90.00
_cell.angle_beta   90.00
_cell.angle_gamma   90.00
#
_symmetry.space_group_name_H-M   'P 1'
#
loop_
_entity.id
_entity.type
_entity.pdbx_description
1 polymer ?
#
loop_
_entity_poly.entity_id
_entity_poly.type
_entity_poly.pdbx_seq_one_letter_code
_entity_poly.pdbx_strand_id
1 'polypeptide(L)'
;MAKRCPNCNAIDSLATIFSKACDGNFVTYANGEESSGYLPSVSGLCDSDGLCIEICIACGQLKGLDHVALKKKFSNNRDDDE
;
A
#
# COMPACT_ATOMS: atom_id res chain seq x y z
N MET A 1 -20.60 -11.75 -2.06
CA MET A 1 -21.16 -10.38 -2.06
C MET A 1 -20.39 -9.54 -3.05
N ALA A 2 -21.07 -8.82 -3.95
CA ALA A 2 -20.40 -7.95 -4.93
C ALA A 2 -19.69 -6.80 -4.21
N LYS A 3 -18.40 -6.56 -4.51
CA LYS A 3 -17.65 -5.46 -3.90
C LYS A 3 -17.91 -4.17 -4.70
N ARG A 4 -18.21 -3.07 -4.02
CA ARG A 4 -18.41 -1.75 -4.63
C ARG A 4 -17.20 -0.86 -4.42
N CYS A 5 -16.90 -0.02 -5.41
CA CYS A 5 -15.92 1.05 -5.26
C CYS A 5 -16.49 2.15 -4.35
N PRO A 6 -15.80 2.55 -3.27
CA PRO A 6 -16.27 3.59 -2.36
C PRO A 6 -16.30 5.00 -2.99
N ASN A 7 -15.56 5.20 -4.10
CA ASN A 7 -15.48 6.48 -4.78
C ASN A 7 -16.59 6.66 -5.84
N CYS A 8 -16.70 5.71 -6.79
CA CYS A 8 -17.63 5.83 -7.93
C CYS A 8 -18.85 4.90 -7.83
N ASN A 9 -18.97 4.10 -6.77
CA ASN A 9 -20.06 3.12 -6.54
C ASN A 9 -20.21 2.01 -7.59
N ALA A 10 -19.29 1.92 -8.56
CA ALA A 10 -19.27 0.85 -9.56
C ALA A 10 -19.17 -0.53 -8.90
N ILE A 11 -20.04 -1.44 -9.33
CA ILE A 11 -20.15 -2.81 -8.82
C ILE A 11 -19.15 -3.70 -9.54
N ASP A 12 -18.50 -4.62 -8.82
CA ASP A 12 -17.55 -5.61 -9.37
C ASP A 12 -16.41 -4.96 -10.18
N SER A 13 -16.07 -3.74 -9.79
CA SER A 13 -15.05 -2.92 -10.45
C SER A 13 -13.71 -2.91 -9.70
N LEU A 14 -13.54 -3.71 -8.66
CA LEU A 14 -12.31 -3.75 -7.88
C LEU A 14 -11.44 -4.94 -8.34
N ALA A 15 -10.27 -4.63 -8.89
CA ALA A 15 -9.22 -5.60 -9.18
C ALA A 15 -8.17 -5.58 -8.08
N THR A 16 -7.70 -6.74 -7.65
CA THR A 16 -6.60 -6.86 -6.68
C THR A 16 -5.30 -7.10 -7.43
N ILE A 17 -4.34 -6.21 -7.25
CA ILE A 17 -2.95 -6.39 -7.69
C ILE A 17 -2.17 -6.85 -6.47
N PHE A 18 -1.67 -8.07 -6.52
CA PHE A 18 -0.84 -8.63 -5.46
C PHE A 18 0.55 -8.98 -6.01
N SER A 19 1.58 -8.62 -5.25
CA SER A 19 2.91 -9.16 -5.43
C SER A 19 3.16 -10.13 -4.30
N LYS A 20 3.18 -11.41 -4.64
CA LYS A 20 3.54 -12.47 -3.70
C LYS A 20 5.03 -12.31 -3.40
N ALA A 21 5.34 -11.65 -2.30
CA ALA A 21 6.69 -11.42 -1.82
C ALA A 21 7.31 -12.76 -1.40
N CYS A 22 8.24 -13.23 -2.21
CA CYS A 22 9.39 -13.97 -1.70
C CYS A 22 10.42 -12.98 -1.12
N ASP A 23 11.38 -13.53 -0.40
CA ASP A 23 12.64 -12.91 -0.02
C ASP A 23 13.26 -12.16 -1.21
N GLY A 24 13.59 -10.87 -1.02
CA GLY A 24 14.18 -10.02 -2.07
C GLY A 24 13.38 -8.78 -2.50
N ASN A 25 12.40 -8.31 -1.72
CA ASN A 25 11.77 -7.00 -2.00
C ASN A 25 12.72 -5.88 -1.61
N PHE A 26 12.60 -4.75 -2.31
CA PHE A 26 13.32 -3.52 -2.02
C PHE A 26 12.32 -2.39 -1.81
N VAL A 27 12.52 -1.60 -0.76
CA VAL A 27 11.78 -0.36 -0.55
C VAL A 27 12.77 0.78 -0.39
N THR A 28 12.55 1.86 -1.12
CA THR A 28 13.29 3.11 -0.97
C THR A 28 12.40 4.11 -0.25
N TYR A 29 12.86 4.61 0.89
CA TYR A 29 12.16 5.56 1.72
C TYR A 29 12.35 6.99 1.18
N ALA A 30 11.49 7.93 1.59
CA ALA A 30 11.54 9.31 1.11
C ALA A 30 12.83 10.06 1.52
N ASN A 31 13.51 9.59 2.57
CA ASN A 31 14.82 10.06 3.01
C ASN A 31 15.98 9.44 2.19
N GLY A 32 15.69 8.58 1.22
CA GLY A 32 16.69 7.90 0.38
C GLY A 32 17.27 6.63 1.01
N GLU A 33 16.84 6.23 2.21
CA GLU A 33 17.24 4.94 2.78
C GLU A 33 16.62 3.79 1.98
N GLU A 34 17.30 2.65 1.99
CA GLU A 34 16.84 1.43 1.34
C GLU A 34 16.72 0.32 2.37
N SER A 35 15.65 -0.47 2.27
CA SER A 35 15.50 -1.71 3.02
C SER A 35 15.20 -2.85 2.06
N SER A 36 15.89 -3.96 2.26
CA SER A 36 15.71 -5.20 1.51
C SER A 36 15.17 -6.32 2.40
N GLY A 37 14.31 -7.18 1.88
CA GLY A 37 13.79 -8.34 2.60
C GLY A 37 12.26 -8.46 2.53
N TYR A 38 11.63 -8.73 3.66
CA TYR A 38 10.16 -8.70 3.77
C TYR A 38 9.68 -7.24 3.75
N LEU A 39 8.61 -6.99 2.98
CA LEU A 39 7.96 -5.68 3.01
C LEU A 39 7.38 -5.39 4.40
N PRO A 40 7.49 -4.15 4.91
CA PRO A 40 6.88 -3.79 6.17
C PRO A 40 5.36 -3.97 6.07
N SER A 41 4.74 -4.57 7.08
CA SER A 41 3.28 -4.67 7.14
C SER A 41 2.69 -3.27 7.28
N VAL A 42 2.04 -2.80 6.21
CA VAL A 42 1.27 -1.56 6.22
C VAL A 42 -0.16 -1.87 5.82
N SER A 43 -1.08 -1.65 6.76
CA SER A 43 -2.51 -1.88 6.54
C SER A 43 -2.98 -1.13 5.30
N GLY A 44 -3.55 -1.87 4.34
CA GLY A 44 -4.10 -1.30 3.12
C GLY A 44 -3.11 -1.04 1.98
N LEU A 45 -1.83 -1.36 2.18
CA LEU A 45 -0.83 -1.49 1.12
C LEU A 45 -0.28 -2.92 1.04
N CYS A 46 -0.18 -3.62 2.18
CA CYS A 46 0.37 -4.96 2.26
C CYS A 46 -0.65 -5.97 2.78
N ASP A 47 -0.56 -7.20 2.27
CA ASP A 47 -1.12 -8.40 2.88
C ASP A 47 0.04 -9.28 3.39
N SER A 48 -0.26 -10.36 4.12
CA SER A 48 0.71 -11.19 4.88
C SER A 48 2.02 -11.52 4.17
N ASP A 49 2.00 -11.60 2.84
CA ASP A 49 3.13 -11.96 1.98
C ASP A 49 3.42 -10.90 0.91
N GLY A 50 3.33 -9.59 1.20
CA GLY A 50 3.82 -8.55 0.29
C GLY A 50 2.81 -7.47 -0.09
N LEU A 51 3.03 -6.80 -1.24
CA LEU A 51 2.18 -5.71 -1.72
C LEU A 51 0.82 -6.27 -2.16
N CYS A 52 -0.27 -5.70 -1.64
CA CYS A 52 -1.63 -6.02 -2.04
C CYS A 52 -2.44 -4.72 -2.14
N ILE A 53 -2.80 -4.34 -3.37
CA ILE A 53 -3.54 -3.11 -3.66
C ILE A 53 -4.83 -3.47 -4.39
N GLU A 54 -5.96 -2.92 -3.95
CA GLU A 54 -7.21 -2.98 -4.71
C GLU A 54 -7.32 -1.70 -5.56
N ILE A 55 -7.50 -1.82 -6.87
CA ILE A 55 -7.77 -0.71 -7.80
C ILE A 55 -9.19 -0.81 -8.34
N CYS A 56 -9.91 0.31 -8.39
CA CYS A 56 -11.14 0.39 -9.13
C CYS A 56 -10.85 0.55 -10.63
N ILE A 57 -11.14 -0.45 -11.44
CA ILE A 57 -10.94 -0.40 -12.91
C ILE A 57 -11.90 0.56 -13.61
N ALA A 58 -12.96 1.02 -12.93
CA ALA A 58 -13.91 1.98 -13.49
C ALA A 58 -13.47 3.44 -13.30
N CYS A 59 -12.88 3.80 -12.16
CA CYS A 59 -12.50 5.19 -11.86
C CYS A 59 -11.02 5.40 -11.51
N GLY A 60 -10.21 4.34 -11.50
CA GLY A 60 -8.78 4.41 -11.18
C GLY A 60 -8.43 4.55 -9.69
N GLN A 61 -9.43 4.69 -8.80
CA GLN A 61 -9.19 4.88 -7.37
C GLN A 61 -8.53 3.64 -6.75
N LEU A 62 -7.41 3.82 -6.04
CA LEU A 62 -6.84 2.79 -5.17
C LEU A 62 -7.64 2.74 -3.86
N LYS A 63 -8.08 1.54 -3.51
CA LYS A 63 -8.81 1.23 -2.28
C LYS A 63 -7.85 0.58 -1.28
N GLY A 64 -7.94 1.00 -0.03
CA GLY A 64 -7.04 0.54 1.03
C GLY A 64 -5.78 1.39 1.17
N LEU A 65 -5.40 2.18 0.16
CA LEU A 65 -4.24 3.06 0.24
C LEU A 65 -4.48 4.23 1.23
N ASP A 66 -4.17 4.01 2.50
CA ASP A 66 -4.20 5.05 3.52
C ASP A 66 -2.91 5.86 3.47
N HIS A 67 -2.95 6.97 2.71
CA HIS A 67 -1.81 7.86 2.57
C HIS A 67 -1.36 8.48 3.91
N VAL A 68 -2.25 8.58 4.92
CA VAL A 68 -1.90 9.11 6.24
C VAL A 68 -1.11 8.07 7.03
N ALA A 69 -1.56 6.82 7.05
CA ALA A 69 -0.84 5.72 7.67
C ALA A 69 0.52 5.48 6.98
N LEU A 70 0.56 5.55 5.65
CA LEU A 70 1.79 5.49 4.87
C LEU A 70 2.73 6.63 5.22
N LYS A 71 2.22 7.87 5.23
CA LYS A 71 3.04 9.02 5.63
C LYS A 71 3.60 8.80 7.02
N LYS A 72 2.81 8.38 8.01
CA LYS A 72 3.32 8.10 9.36
C LYS A 72 4.40 7.01 9.38
N LYS A 73 4.20 5.91 8.65
CA LYS A 73 5.14 4.78 8.62
C LYS A 73 6.45 5.12 7.93
N PHE A 74 6.39 5.93 6.87
CA PHE A 74 7.51 6.28 6.01
C PHE A 74 8.10 7.68 6.30
N SER A 75 7.54 8.46 7.24
CA SER A 75 8.07 9.78 7.67
C SER A 75 8.87 9.73 8.97
N ASN A 76 8.88 8.61 9.70
CA ASN A 76 9.61 8.48 10.96
C ASN A 76 11.12 8.26 10.77
N ASN A 77 11.84 9.23 10.20
CA ASN A 77 13.28 9.39 10.39
C ASN A 77 13.73 10.87 10.46
N ARG A 78 12.80 11.79 10.73
CA ARG A 78 13.09 13.19 11.08
C ARG A 78 12.05 13.71 12.06
N ASP A 79 12.18 13.35 13.32
CA ASP A 79 11.65 14.17 14.41
C ASP A 79 12.82 14.41 15.39
N ASP A 80 13.28 15.66 15.36
CA ASP A 80 13.76 16.46 16.49
C ASP A 80 15.09 16.10 17.17
N ASP A 81 16.21 16.56 16.56
CA ASP A 81 17.36 17.04 17.34
C ASP A 81 16.98 18.41 17.95
N GLU A 82 16.53 18.41 19.21
CA GLU A 82 16.59 19.57 20.12
C GLU A 82 17.32 19.21 21.41
#